data_AF-A0A5N8Y0M8-F1
#
_entry.id   AF-A0A5N8Y0M8-F1
#
_cell.length_a   1.000
_cell.length_b   1.000
_cell.length_c   1.000
_cell.angle_alpha   90.00
_cell.angle_beta   90.00
_cell.angle_gamma   90.00
#
_symmetry.space_group_name_H-M   'P 1'
#
loop_
_entity.id
_entity.type
_entity.pdbx_description
1 polymer ?
#
loop_
_entity_poly.entity_id
_entity_poly.type
_entity_poly.pdbx_seq_one_letter_code
_entity_poly.pdbx_strand_id
1 'polypeptide(L)' 'AIKDGDIEFAVDQQPYLQGYLSIDSLWLYKNNGNYMGGGEQPVLTGPAFVDKSNVEKVAAFAAKGTR' A
#
# COMPACT_ATOMS: atom_id res chain seq x y z
N ALA A 1 7.95 -15.10 -10.99
CA ALA A 1 9.01 -14.61 -10.09
C ALA A 1 8.87 -15.13 -8.65
N ILE A 2 8.05 -14.55 -7.75
CA ILE A 2 7.98 -15.05 -6.35
C ILE A 2 7.39 -16.47 -6.27
N LYS A 3 6.27 -16.71 -6.97
CA LYS A 3 5.64 -18.04 -7.02
C LYS A 3 6.58 -19.08 -7.64
N ASP A 4 7.29 -18.69 -8.70
CA ASP A 4 8.22 -19.55 -9.44
C ASP A 4 9.55 -19.77 -8.69
N GLY A 5 9.84 -18.96 -7.67
CA GLY A 5 11.06 -19.06 -6.86
C GLY A 5 12.25 -18.26 -7.37
N ASP A 6 12.09 -17.45 -8.42
CA ASP A 6 13.14 -16.57 -8.93
C ASP A 6 13.43 -15.38 -8.00
N ILE A 7 12.44 -14.99 -7.19
CA ILE A 7 12.53 -13.92 -6.19
C ILE A 7 12.06 -14.48 -4.85
N GLU A 8 12.86 -14.29 -3.79
CA GLU A 8 12.53 -14.81 -2.46
C GLU A 8 11.33 -14.08 -1.83
N PHE A 9 11.37 -12.75 -1.88
CA PHE A 9 10.30 -11.88 -1.42
C PHE A 9 10.33 -10.53 -2.13
N ALA A 10 9.22 -9.81 -2.05
CA ALA A 10 9.15 -8.38 -2.37
C ALA A 10 8.76 -7.58 -1.13
N VAL A 11 9.18 -6.32 -1.10
CA VAL A 11 8.74 -5.35 -0.09
C VAL A 11 7.68 -4.46 -0.72
N ASP A 12 6.44 -4.63 -0.30
CA ASP A 12 5.32 -3.83 -0.75
C ASP A 12 5.17 -2.58 0.10
N GLN A 13 5.11 -1.42 -0.56
CA GLN A 13 4.87 -0.11 0.05
C GLN A 13 3.47 0.45 -0.28
N GLN A 14 2.64 -0.33 -0.95
CA GLN A 14 1.27 -0.02 -1.36
C GLN A 14 1.16 1.33 -2.10
N PRO A 15 1.79 1.50 -3.28
CA PRO A 15 1.79 2.77 -4.00
C PRO A 15 0.38 3.26 -4.37
N TYR A 16 -0.55 2.34 -4.67
CA TYR A 16 -1.96 2.70 -4.87
C TYR A 16 -2.57 3.39 -3.65
N LEU A 17 -2.29 2.87 -2.45
CA LEU A 17 -2.77 3.43 -1.19
C LEU A 17 -2.14 4.80 -0.92
N GLN A 18 -0.86 4.99 -1.22
CA GLN A 18 -0.19 6.29 -1.09
C GLN A 18 -0.85 7.35 -1.97
N GLY A 19 -1.14 7.05 -3.23
CA GLY A 19 -1.84 7.95 -4.14
C GLY A 19 -3.27 8.24 -3.68
N TYR A 20 -4.01 7.21 -3.26
CA TYR A 20 -5.37 7.36 -2.76
C TYR A 20 -5.43 8.26 -1.51
N LEU A 21 -4.62 7.96 -0.49
CA LEU A 21 -4.59 8.73 0.76
C LEU A 21 -4.13 10.17 0.56
N SER A 22 -3.31 10.44 -0.46
CA SER A 22 -2.91 11.81 -0.80
C SER A 22 -4.10 12.68 -1.21
N ILE A 23 -5.05 12.13 -1.97
CA ILE A 23 -6.26 12.87 -2.38
C ILE A 23 -7.29 12.88 -1.25
N ASP A 24 -7.51 11.74 -0.62
CA ASP A 24 -8.52 11.58 0.43
C ASP A 24 -8.21 12.43 1.67
N SER A 25 -6.93 12.54 2.06
CA SER A 25 -6.51 13.40 3.18
C SER A 25 -6.79 14.88 2.92
N LEU A 26 -6.57 15.37 1.70
CA LEU A 26 -6.91 16.73 1.32
C LEU A 26 -8.42 16.97 1.37
N TRP A 27 -9.20 16.00 0.90
CA TRP A 27 -10.66 16.07 0.96
C TRP A 27 -11.15 16.09 2.41
N LEU A 28 -10.67 15.19 3.26
CA LEU A 28 -11.03 15.10 4.68
C LEU A 28 -10.71 16.39 5.44
N TYR A 29 -9.53 16.96 5.20
CA TYR A 29 -9.14 18.23 5.81
C TYR A 29 -10.06 19.37 5.36
N LYS A 30 -10.30 19.48 4.05
CA LYS A 30 -11.16 20.53 3.47
C LYS A 30 -12.60 20.47 3.99
N ASN A 31 -13.17 19.29 4.13
CA ASN A 31 -14.59 19.13 4.42
C ASN A 31 -14.91 19.05 5.91
N ASN A 32 -13.99 18.58 6.75
CA ASN A 32 -14.27 18.35 8.17
C ASN A 32 -13.05 18.55 9.09
N GLY A 33 -11.97 19.17 8.60
CA GLY A 33 -10.77 19.46 9.38
C GLY A 33 -10.02 18.21 9.87
N ASN A 34 -10.33 17.03 9.32
CA ASN A 34 -9.68 15.79 9.73
C ASN A 34 -8.27 15.69 9.13
N TYR A 35 -7.37 15.10 9.90
CA TYR A 35 -6.01 14.78 9.47
C TYR A 35 -5.61 13.42 10.01
N MET A 36 -4.70 12.75 9.31
CA MET A 36 -4.22 11.42 9.65
C MET A 36 -2.82 11.50 10.29
N GLY A 37 -2.37 10.41 10.92
CA GLY A 37 -1.05 10.36 11.55
C GLY A 37 -0.89 11.25 12.79
N GLY A 38 -2.00 11.73 13.34
CA GLY A 38 -1.99 12.63 14.51
C GLY A 38 -1.34 13.99 14.25
N GLY A 39 -1.06 14.34 12.98
CA GLY A 39 -0.42 15.61 12.61
C GLY A 39 1.09 15.65 12.82
N GLU A 40 1.68 14.59 13.37
CA GLU A 40 3.10 14.51 13.74
C GLU A 40 3.80 13.31 13.09
N GLN A 41 3.09 12.21 12.88
CA GLN A 41 3.64 10.96 12.37
C GLN A 41 3.18 10.70 10.94
N PRO A 42 3.98 10.01 10.11
CA PRO A 42 3.56 9.59 8.78
C PRO A 42 2.45 8.53 8.87
N VAL A 43 1.58 8.51 7.86
CA VAL A 43 0.67 7.37 7.64
C VAL A 43 1.45 6.26 6.93
N LEU A 44 1.79 5.21 7.68
CA LEU A 44 2.57 4.10 7.16
C LEU A 44 1.75 3.27 6.17
N THR A 45 2.34 3.00 5.00
CA THR A 45 1.78 2.15 3.93
C THR A 45 2.65 0.93 3.64
N GLY A 46 3.73 0.76 4.41
CA GLY A 46 4.69 -0.33 4.32
C GLY A 46 5.82 -0.15 5.36
N PRO A 47 6.80 -1.06 5.38
CA PRO A 47 6.95 -2.22 4.48
C PRO A 47 6.03 -3.39 4.85
N ALA A 48 5.47 -4.06 3.84
CA ALA A 48 4.84 -5.37 3.96
C ALA A 48 5.61 -6.39 3.12
N PHE A 49 6.07 -7.48 3.74
CA PHE A 49 6.79 -8.54 3.02
C PHE A 49 5.81 -9.45 2.29
N VAL A 50 6.05 -9.62 0.99
CA VAL A 50 5.33 -10.55 0.12
C VAL A 50 6.25 -11.70 -0.24
N ASP A 51 5.90 -12.90 0.17
CA ASP A 51 6.66 -14.14 -0.08
C ASP A 51 5.72 -15.25 -0.55
N LYS A 52 6.23 -16.48 -0.70
CA LYS A 52 5.43 -17.64 -1.15
C LYS A 52 4.22 -17.94 -0.26
N SER A 53 4.25 -17.59 1.02
CA SER A 53 3.13 -17.85 1.95
C SER A 53 1.92 -16.95 1.71
N ASN A 54 2.10 -15.79 1.05
CA ASN A 54 1.06 -14.78 0.93
C ASN A 54 0.90 -14.15 -0.48
N VAL A 55 1.79 -14.46 -1.44
CA VAL A 55 1.78 -13.89 -2.81
C VAL A 55 0.44 -14.10 -3.53
N GLU A 56 -0.24 -15.22 -3.27
CA GLU A 56 -1.52 -15.54 -3.92
C GLU A 56 -2.64 -14.56 -3.51
N LYS A 57 -2.57 -13.98 -2.31
CA LYS A 57 -3.56 -12.99 -1.83
C LYS A 57 -3.49 -11.66 -2.58
N VAL A 58 -2.36 -11.40 -3.23
CA VAL A 58 -2.03 -10.07 -3.78
C VAL A 58 -1.83 -10.09 -5.29
N ALA A 59 -1.54 -11.26 -5.87
CA ALA A 59 -1.27 -11.44 -7.29
C ALA A 59 -2.37 -10.90 -8.21
N ALA A 60 -3.66 -11.10 -7.86
CA ALA A 60 -4.77 -10.64 -8.68
C ALA A 60 -4.87 -9.10 -8.77
N PHE A 61 -4.44 -8.38 -7.73
CA PHE A 61 -4.41 -6.92 -7.72
C PHE A 61 -3.16 -6.38 -8.43
N ALA A 62 -2.00 -7.03 -8.22
CA ALA A 62 -0.76 -6.68 -8.91
C ALA A 62 -0.89 -6.88 -10.42
N ALA A 63 -1.55 -7.97 -10.85
CA ALA A 63 -1.84 -8.23 -12.27
C ALA A 63 -2.77 -7.18 -12.90
N LYS A 64 -3.60 -6.49 -12.11
CA LYS A 64 -4.44 -5.37 -12.56
C LYS A 64 -3.72 -4.02 -12.54
N GLY A 65 -2.46 -3.98 -12.10
CA GLY A 65 -1.70 -2.74 -11.94
C GLY A 65 -2.20 -1.84 -10.80
N THR A 66 -2.98 -2.39 -9.86
CA THR A 66 -3.55 -1.63 -8.73
C THR A 66 -2.85 -1.96 -7.41
N ARG A 67 -1.70 -2.64 -7.46
CA ARG A 67 -0.86 -3.03 -6.33
C ARG A 67 0.60 -3.02 -6.72
#